data_AF-A0A2J8TE33-F1
#
_entry.id   AF-A0A2J8TE33-F1
#
_cell.length_a   1.000
_cell.length_b   1.000
_cell.length_c   1.000
_cell.angle_alpha   90.00
_cell.angle_beta   90.00
_cell.angle_gamma   90.00
#
_symmetry.space_group_name_H-M   'P 1'
#
loop_
_entity.id
_entity.type
_entity.pdbx_description
1 polymer ?
#
loop_
_entity_poly.entity_id
_entity_poly.type
_entity_poly.pdbx_seq_one_letter_code
_entity_poly.pdbx_strand_id
1 'polypeptide(L)'
;MTKKTRDLRRQLRKAVMDHISDSFLETNVPLLVLIEAAKSGNEKEVKEYAQVFREHANKLVEVANLACSISNNEEGVKLVRMAATQIDSLCPQVINAALTLAARPQSKVAQDNMDVFKDQWEKQVRVLTEAVDDITSVDDFLSVSENHILEDVNKCVIALQEGDVDTLDRTAGAIRGRAARVIHIINAEMENYEAGVYTEKVLEATKLLSETVMPRFAEQVEVAIEALSANVPQPFEENEFIDASRLVYDGVRDIRKAVLMIRTPEELEDDSDFEQEDYDVRSRTSVQTEDDQLIAGQSARAIMAQLPQEEKAKIAEQVEIFHQEKSKLDAEVAKWDDSGNDIIVLAKQMCMIMMEMTDFTRGKGPLKNTSDVINAAKKIAEAGSRMDKLARAVADQCPDSACKQDLLAYLQRIALYCHQLNICSKVKAEVQNLGGELIVSGLDSATSLIQAAKNLMNAVVLTVKASYVASTKYQKVYGTAAVNSPVVSWKMKAPEKKPLVKREKPEEFQTRVRRGSQKKHISPVQALSEFKAMDSF
;
A
#
# COMPACT_ATOMS: atom_id res chain seq x y z
N MET A 1 10.95 3.35 -18.43
CA MET A 1 12.25 3.53 -17.74
C MET A 1 12.08 4.09 -16.35
N THR A 2 11.41 5.24 -16.17
CA THR A 2 11.03 5.83 -14.86
C THR A 2 10.53 4.86 -13.79
N LYS A 3 9.58 3.95 -14.08
CA LYS A 3 9.15 2.93 -13.09
C LYS A 3 10.28 1.96 -12.70
N LYS A 4 11.02 1.43 -13.68
CA LYS A 4 12.16 0.52 -13.41
C LYS A 4 13.30 1.23 -12.66
N THR A 5 13.59 2.50 -12.98
CA THR A 5 14.58 3.31 -12.27
C THR A 5 14.13 3.61 -10.84
N ARG A 6 12.83 3.85 -10.63
CA ARG A 6 12.24 4.03 -9.30
C ARG A 6 12.27 2.73 -8.49
N ASP A 7 11.88 1.61 -9.08
CA ASP A 7 11.89 0.29 -8.44
C ASP A 7 13.34 -0.12 -8.11
N LEU A 8 14.30 0.13 -9.01
CA LEU A 8 15.73 -0.08 -8.75
C LEU A 8 16.24 0.83 -7.62
N ARG A 9 15.87 2.11 -7.64
CA ARG A 9 16.24 3.05 -6.57
C ARG A 9 15.67 2.60 -5.23
N ARG A 10 14.43 2.11 -5.20
CA ARG A 10 13.81 1.54 -4.00
C ARG A 10 14.54 0.29 -3.52
N GLN A 11 14.86 -0.64 -4.42
CA GLN A 11 15.65 -1.83 -4.05
C GLN A 11 17.05 -1.46 -3.55
N LEU A 12 17.70 -0.47 -4.15
CA LEU A 12 18.98 0.05 -3.66
C LEU A 12 18.84 0.69 -2.28
N ARG A 13 17.79 1.49 -2.03
CA ARG A 13 17.52 2.04 -0.69
C ARG A 13 17.34 0.91 0.33
N LYS A 14 16.53 -0.09 0.02
CA LYS A 14 16.32 -1.26 0.89
C LYS A 14 17.63 -2.01 1.16
N ALA A 15 18.40 -2.34 0.14
CA ALA A 15 19.68 -3.05 0.31
C ALA A 15 20.69 -2.27 1.16
N VAL A 16 20.72 -0.94 1.02
CA VAL A 16 21.54 -0.08 1.86
C VAL A 16 21.03 -0.06 3.30
N MET A 17 19.70 0.02 3.50
CA MET A 17 19.09 -0.07 4.82
C MET A 17 19.33 -1.42 5.50
N ASP A 18 19.31 -2.53 4.76
CA ASP A 18 19.66 -3.86 5.26
C ASP A 18 21.10 -3.84 5.83
N HIS A 19 22.05 -3.30 5.05
CA HIS A 19 23.44 -3.15 5.50
C HIS A 19 23.60 -2.21 6.71
N ILE A 20 22.82 -1.12 6.78
CA ILE A 20 22.83 -0.19 7.92
C ILE A 20 22.32 -0.90 9.18
N SER A 21 21.17 -1.57 9.06
CA SER A 21 20.51 -2.26 10.17
C SER A 21 21.43 -3.31 10.80
N ASP A 22 22.20 -4.04 10.00
CA ASP A 22 23.12 -5.08 10.49
C ASP A 22 24.45 -4.52 11.00
N SER A 23 25.09 -3.63 10.22
CA SER A 23 26.45 -3.18 10.53
C SER A 23 26.49 -2.24 11.75
N PHE A 24 25.39 -1.54 12.03
CA PHE A 24 25.28 -0.59 13.14
C PHE A 24 24.56 -1.16 14.37
N LEU A 25 24.34 -2.48 14.43
CA LEU A 25 23.68 -3.12 15.57
C LEU A 25 24.62 -3.32 16.77
N GLU A 26 25.78 -3.94 16.56
CA GLU A 26 26.74 -4.29 17.62
C GLU A 26 28.12 -3.68 17.39
N THR A 27 28.18 -2.35 17.37
CA THR A 27 29.40 -1.65 16.92
C THR A 27 30.59 -1.75 17.87
N ASN A 28 30.37 -2.16 19.12
CA ASN A 28 31.38 -2.10 20.19
C ASN A 28 32.04 -3.46 20.47
N VAL A 29 31.46 -4.57 20.04
CA VAL A 29 31.96 -5.92 20.39
C VAL A 29 33.41 -6.13 19.94
N PRO A 30 33.81 -5.82 18.69
CA PRO A 30 35.20 -6.00 18.26
C PRO A 30 36.21 -5.17 19.07
N LEU A 31 35.80 -3.98 19.53
CA LEU A 31 36.63 -3.13 20.38
C LEU A 31 36.82 -3.74 21.78
N LEU A 32 35.75 -4.22 22.40
CA LEU A 32 35.80 -4.80 23.75
C LEU A 32 36.69 -6.05 23.77
N VAL A 33 36.56 -6.93 22.77
CA VAL A 33 37.41 -8.13 22.64
C VAL A 33 38.88 -7.76 22.44
N LEU A 34 39.16 -6.74 21.61
CA LEU A 34 40.52 -6.23 21.41
C LEU A 34 41.13 -5.68 22.72
N ILE A 35 40.35 -4.93 23.49
CA ILE A 35 40.80 -4.35 24.77
C ILE A 35 41.05 -5.46 25.81
N GLU A 36 40.21 -6.49 25.85
CA GLU A 36 40.37 -7.59 26.80
C GLU A 36 41.65 -8.40 26.53
N ALA A 37 41.93 -8.69 25.26
CA ALA A 37 43.20 -9.31 24.86
C ALA A 37 44.41 -8.43 25.23
N ALA A 38 44.28 -7.10 25.09
CA ALA A 38 45.33 -6.15 25.46
C ALA A 38 45.56 -6.09 26.98
N LYS A 39 44.50 -6.09 27.79
CA LYS A 39 44.59 -6.17 29.27
C LYS A 39 45.24 -7.47 29.74
N SER A 40 45.03 -8.55 29.00
CA SER A 40 45.65 -9.86 29.27
C SER A 40 47.13 -9.92 28.89
N GLY A 41 47.66 -8.91 28.18
CA GLY A 41 49.05 -8.88 27.72
C GLY A 41 49.36 -9.84 26.57
N ASN A 42 48.34 -10.36 25.89
CA ASN A 42 48.52 -11.32 24.80
C ASN A 42 48.74 -10.60 23.46
N GLU A 43 49.98 -10.20 23.19
CA GLU A 43 50.32 -9.45 21.96
C GLU A 43 49.94 -10.17 20.65
N LYS A 44 49.87 -11.51 20.66
CA LYS A 44 49.48 -12.29 19.49
C LYS A 44 47.98 -12.16 19.21
N GLU A 45 47.15 -12.41 20.21
CA GLU A 45 45.69 -12.23 20.10
C GLU A 45 45.33 -10.78 19.76
N VAL A 46 46.01 -9.80 20.33
CA VAL A 46 45.77 -8.39 20.03
C VAL A 46 45.99 -8.09 18.54
N LYS A 47 46.96 -8.74 17.88
CA LYS A 47 47.16 -8.56 16.43
C LYS A 47 46.04 -9.20 15.61
N GLU A 48 45.55 -10.37 16.03
CA GLU A 48 44.43 -11.06 15.38
C GLU A 48 43.14 -10.25 15.54
N TYR A 49 42.80 -9.83 16.76
CA TYR A 49 41.61 -9.00 17.02
C TYR A 49 41.74 -7.58 16.46
N ALA A 50 42.94 -7.02 16.33
CA ALA A 50 43.14 -5.74 15.66
C ALA A 50 42.77 -5.81 14.17
N GLN A 51 42.96 -6.96 13.52
CA GLN A 51 42.50 -7.17 12.16
C GLN A 51 40.97 -7.21 12.10
N VAL A 52 40.32 -7.98 12.98
CA VAL A 52 38.85 -8.05 13.06
C VAL A 52 38.23 -6.67 13.33
N PHE A 53 38.79 -5.92 14.28
CA PHE A 53 38.37 -4.56 14.59
C PHE A 53 38.52 -3.63 13.37
N ARG A 54 39.63 -3.72 12.63
CA ARG A 54 39.85 -2.93 11.42
C ARG A 54 38.88 -3.30 10.30
N GLU A 55 38.62 -4.59 10.09
CA GLU A 55 37.66 -5.06 9.10
C GLU A 55 36.25 -4.55 9.42
N HIS A 56 35.86 -4.59 10.69
CA HIS A 56 34.60 -4.00 11.16
C HIS A 56 34.55 -2.47 10.97
N ALA A 57 35.62 -1.75 11.31
CA ALA A 57 35.72 -0.31 11.06
C ALA A 57 35.56 0.04 9.57
N ASN A 58 36.25 -0.70 8.70
CA ASN A 58 36.12 -0.55 7.24
C ASN A 58 34.69 -0.83 6.78
N LYS A 59 34.01 -1.81 7.39
CA LYS A 59 32.62 -2.13 7.06
C LYS A 59 31.67 -0.98 7.41
N LEU A 60 31.83 -0.37 8.59
CA LEU A 60 31.04 0.81 8.98
C LEU A 60 31.23 1.96 7.97
N VAL A 61 32.47 2.23 7.58
CA VAL A 61 32.80 3.27 6.58
C VAL A 61 32.25 2.93 5.19
N GLU A 62 32.32 1.66 4.76
CA GLU A 62 31.75 1.21 3.49
C GLU A 62 30.24 1.44 3.46
N VAL A 63 29.52 1.01 4.49
CA VAL A 63 28.06 1.15 4.59
C VAL A 63 27.63 2.61 4.66
N ALA A 64 28.37 3.44 5.40
CA ALA A 64 28.13 4.89 5.43
C ALA A 64 28.30 5.54 4.04
N ASN A 65 29.28 5.11 3.26
CA ASN A 65 29.48 5.58 1.89
C ASN A 65 28.40 5.07 0.92
N LEU A 66 27.88 3.85 1.13
CA LEU A 66 26.73 3.34 0.39
C LEU A 66 25.49 4.20 0.65
N ALA A 67 25.22 4.56 1.91
CA ALA A 67 24.16 5.51 2.27
C ALA A 67 24.31 6.86 1.56
N CYS A 68 25.53 7.37 1.49
CA CYS A 68 25.81 8.60 0.75
C CYS A 68 25.50 8.53 -0.75
N SER A 69 25.61 7.35 -1.36
CA SER A 69 25.43 7.19 -2.82
C SER A 69 23.97 7.25 -3.29
N ILE A 70 23.02 7.01 -2.38
CA ILE A 70 21.59 6.95 -2.67
C ILE A 70 20.81 8.17 -2.14
N SER A 71 21.42 8.93 -1.22
CA SER A 71 20.83 10.12 -0.61
C SER A 71 20.91 11.34 -1.54
N ASN A 72 19.88 12.19 -1.48
CA ASN A 72 19.87 13.49 -2.15
C ASN A 72 20.24 14.65 -1.21
N ASN A 73 20.50 14.37 0.08
CA ASN A 73 20.82 15.40 1.08
C ASN A 73 22.33 15.74 1.01
N GLU A 74 22.69 16.75 0.22
CA GLU A 74 24.09 17.13 -0.01
C GLU A 74 24.85 17.50 1.28
N GLU A 75 24.20 18.24 2.19
CA GLU A 75 24.82 18.65 3.46
C GLU A 75 24.97 17.46 4.41
N GLY A 76 23.96 16.60 4.52
CA GLY A 76 24.05 15.37 5.32
C GLY A 76 25.13 14.41 4.80
N VAL A 77 25.23 14.24 3.47
CA VAL A 77 26.29 13.42 2.84
C VAL A 77 27.69 13.93 3.19
N LYS A 78 27.86 15.25 3.28
CA LYS A 78 29.14 15.85 3.70
C LYS A 78 29.46 15.52 5.15
N LEU A 79 28.48 15.58 6.06
CA LEU A 79 28.65 15.21 7.47
C LEU A 79 29.04 13.74 7.62
N VAL A 80 28.36 12.84 6.91
CA VAL A 80 28.69 11.39 6.92
C VAL A 80 30.11 11.14 6.43
N ARG A 81 30.52 11.76 5.32
CA ARG A 81 31.90 11.60 4.80
C ARG A 81 32.96 12.14 5.77
N MET A 82 32.66 13.24 6.46
CA MET A 82 33.54 13.78 7.49
C MET A 82 33.66 12.82 8.67
N ALA A 83 32.55 12.29 9.18
CA ALA A 83 32.53 11.32 10.28
C ALA A 83 33.25 10.01 9.89
N ALA A 84 33.05 9.52 8.67
CA ALA A 84 33.74 8.34 8.14
C ALA A 84 35.26 8.54 8.06
N THR A 85 35.71 9.72 7.60
CA THR A 85 37.14 10.06 7.57
C THR A 85 37.74 10.09 8.99
N GLN A 86 36.98 10.55 9.97
CA GLN A 86 37.40 10.54 11.38
C GLN A 86 37.54 9.10 11.91
N ILE A 87 36.61 8.20 11.56
CA ILE A 87 36.72 6.77 11.89
C ILE A 87 38.00 6.16 11.29
N ASP A 88 38.27 6.39 10.00
CA ASP A 88 39.49 5.90 9.33
C ASP A 88 40.77 6.40 10.02
N SER A 89 40.77 7.68 10.43
CA SER A 89 41.92 8.28 11.11
C SER A 89 42.12 7.76 12.54
N LEU A 90 41.03 7.39 13.22
CA LEU A 90 41.04 6.97 14.62
C LEU A 90 41.33 5.48 14.77
N CYS A 91 40.86 4.64 13.86
CA CYS A 91 41.05 3.20 13.86
C CYS A 91 42.50 2.75 14.13
N PRO A 92 43.54 3.24 13.42
CA PRO A 92 44.92 2.84 13.70
C PRO A 92 45.42 3.33 15.06
N GLN A 93 44.89 4.45 15.59
CA GLN A 93 45.29 4.97 16.90
C GLN A 93 44.76 4.08 18.04
N VAL A 94 43.52 3.61 17.92
CA VAL A 94 42.91 2.64 18.85
C VAL A 94 43.72 1.34 18.87
N ILE A 95 44.08 0.81 17.69
CA ILE A 95 44.91 -0.39 17.58
C ILE A 95 46.28 -0.19 18.24
N ASN A 96 46.91 0.97 18.02
CA ASN A 96 48.21 1.28 18.63
C ASN A 96 48.11 1.42 20.16
N ALA A 97 47.02 1.98 20.68
CA ALA A 97 46.75 2.03 22.11
C ALA A 97 46.61 0.62 22.69
N ALA A 98 45.88 -0.27 22.02
CA ALA A 98 45.73 -1.67 22.42
C ALA A 98 47.07 -2.42 22.40
N LEU A 99 47.89 -2.25 21.36
CA LEU A 99 49.23 -2.85 21.29
C LEU A 99 50.15 -2.33 22.40
N THR A 100 50.08 -1.03 22.72
CA THR A 100 50.86 -0.42 23.80
C THR A 100 50.44 -0.97 25.16
N LEU A 101 49.14 -1.16 25.38
CA LEU A 101 48.60 -1.78 26.58
C LEU A 101 49.03 -3.26 26.67
N ALA A 102 48.97 -4.01 25.57
CA ALA A 102 49.41 -5.40 25.52
C ALA A 102 50.88 -5.58 25.91
N ALA A 103 51.75 -4.69 25.43
CA ALA A 103 53.17 -4.70 25.78
C ALA A 103 53.43 -4.32 27.26
N ARG A 104 52.52 -3.56 27.89
CA ARG A 104 52.65 -3.08 29.27
C ARG A 104 51.31 -3.10 30.02
N PRO A 105 50.73 -4.27 30.33
CA PRO A 105 49.35 -4.35 30.84
C PRO A 105 49.14 -3.71 32.20
N GLN A 106 50.19 -3.69 33.02
CA GLN A 106 50.17 -3.11 34.37
C GLN A 106 50.48 -1.60 34.40
N SER A 107 50.81 -1.01 33.25
CA SER A 107 51.12 0.42 33.16
C SER A 107 49.84 1.23 33.24
N LYS A 108 49.67 2.00 34.33
CA LYS A 108 48.50 2.87 34.50
C LYS A 108 48.33 3.86 33.33
N VAL A 109 49.43 4.42 32.83
CA VAL A 109 49.42 5.31 31.66
C VAL A 109 48.92 4.61 30.40
N ALA A 110 49.25 3.32 30.21
CA ALA A 110 48.78 2.58 29.04
C ALA A 110 47.29 2.22 29.16
N GLN A 111 46.83 1.90 30.36
CA GLN A 111 45.40 1.69 30.66
C GLN A 111 44.60 2.97 30.41
N ASP A 112 45.04 4.09 30.99
CA ASP A 112 44.36 5.39 30.83
C ASP A 112 44.35 5.84 29.36
N ASN A 113 45.44 5.62 28.62
CA ASN A 113 45.49 5.89 27.18
C ASN A 113 44.49 5.03 26.39
N MET A 114 44.36 3.74 26.73
CA MET A 114 43.37 2.87 26.09
C MET A 114 41.94 3.32 26.39
N ASP A 115 41.64 3.71 27.64
CA ASP A 115 40.32 4.20 28.03
C ASP A 115 39.95 5.48 27.26
N VAL A 116 40.88 6.42 27.10
CA VAL A 116 40.67 7.63 26.28
C VAL A 116 40.32 7.29 24.82
N PHE A 117 41.06 6.36 24.21
CA PHE A 117 40.79 5.95 22.83
C PHE A 117 39.51 5.12 22.68
N LYS A 118 39.14 4.34 23.71
CA LYS A 118 37.86 3.63 23.77
C LYS A 118 36.70 4.63 23.73
N ASP A 119 36.71 5.61 24.63
CA ASP A 119 35.64 6.61 24.72
C ASP A 119 35.57 7.47 23.45
N GLN A 120 36.73 7.83 22.89
CA GLN A 120 36.80 8.56 21.63
C GLN A 120 36.23 7.75 20.46
N TRP A 121 36.50 6.44 20.40
CA TRP A 121 35.95 5.55 19.37
C TRP A 121 34.44 5.42 19.49
N GLU A 122 33.93 5.11 20.68
CA GLU A 122 32.49 4.96 20.92
C GLU A 122 31.73 6.24 20.56
N LYS A 123 32.29 7.41 20.92
CA LYS A 123 31.74 8.71 20.53
C LYS A 123 31.76 8.92 19.01
N GLN A 124 32.86 8.58 18.35
CA GLN A 124 32.99 8.79 16.91
C GLN A 124 32.07 7.87 16.10
N VAL A 125 31.91 6.62 16.54
CA VAL A 125 30.96 5.69 15.94
C VAL A 125 29.55 6.21 16.12
N ARG A 126 29.18 6.71 17.30
CA ARG A 126 27.87 7.34 17.53
C ARG A 126 27.61 8.50 16.56
N VAL A 127 28.58 9.41 16.39
CA VAL A 127 28.47 10.53 15.44
C VAL A 127 28.29 10.03 14.00
N LEU A 128 28.99 8.98 13.60
CA LEU A 128 28.81 8.39 12.28
C LEU A 128 27.40 7.81 12.12
N THR A 129 26.92 7.07 13.12
CA THR A 129 25.58 6.47 13.14
C THR A 129 24.49 7.51 13.01
N GLU A 130 24.52 8.56 13.83
CA GLU A 130 23.56 9.67 13.81
C GLU A 130 23.58 10.38 12.45
N ALA A 131 24.76 10.66 11.90
CA ALA A 131 24.87 11.28 10.58
C ALA A 131 24.33 10.39 9.44
N VAL A 132 24.49 9.07 9.55
CA VAL A 132 23.92 8.11 8.59
C VAL A 132 22.40 8.09 8.72
N ASP A 133 21.87 8.08 9.95
CA ASP A 133 20.43 8.11 10.20
C ASP A 133 19.78 9.36 9.58
N ASP A 134 20.41 10.54 9.73
CA ASP A 134 19.94 11.83 9.16
C ASP A 134 19.79 11.85 7.63
N ILE A 135 20.50 11.00 6.91
CA ILE A 135 20.45 10.93 5.44
C ILE A 135 19.60 9.77 4.91
N THR A 136 19.04 8.97 5.81
CA THR A 136 18.21 7.80 5.51
C THR A 136 16.74 8.09 5.81
N SER A 137 15.84 7.38 5.14
CA SER A 137 14.40 7.53 5.38
C SER A 137 13.97 6.69 6.58
N VAL A 138 13.23 7.28 7.51
CA VAL A 138 12.58 6.56 8.62
C VAL A 138 11.64 5.47 8.10
N ASP A 139 10.99 5.69 6.96
CA ASP A 139 10.08 4.70 6.35
C ASP A 139 10.86 3.46 5.86
N ASP A 140 11.97 3.67 5.14
CA ASP A 140 12.82 2.57 4.67
C ASP A 140 13.47 1.83 5.88
N PHE A 141 13.88 2.58 6.92
CA PHE A 141 14.43 2.02 8.16
C PHE A 141 13.44 1.14 8.92
N LEU A 142 12.21 1.62 9.12
CA LEU A 142 11.17 0.87 9.82
C LEU A 142 10.77 -0.37 9.04
N SER A 143 10.66 -0.28 7.71
CA SER A 143 10.32 -1.43 6.88
C SER A 143 11.39 -2.52 6.94
N VAL A 144 12.69 -2.17 6.92
CA VAL A 144 13.76 -3.16 7.04
C VAL A 144 13.84 -3.71 8.46
N SER A 145 13.73 -2.85 9.46
CA SER A 145 13.81 -3.27 10.88
C SER A 145 12.65 -4.21 11.26
N GLU A 146 11.45 -3.99 10.74
CA GLU A 146 10.32 -4.91 10.91
C GLU A 146 10.64 -6.32 10.38
N ASN A 147 11.23 -6.42 9.18
CA ASN A 147 11.60 -7.70 8.58
C ASN A 147 12.71 -8.40 9.36
N HIS A 148 13.76 -7.67 9.74
CA HIS A 148 14.85 -8.24 10.54
C HIS A 148 14.38 -8.71 11.91
N ILE A 149 13.50 -7.95 12.59
CA ILE A 149 12.90 -8.38 13.86
C ILE A 149 12.08 -9.66 13.65
N LEU A 150 11.31 -9.78 12.56
CA LEU A 150 10.56 -11.01 12.27
C LEU A 150 11.50 -12.21 12.06
N GLU A 151 12.56 -12.03 11.29
CA GLU A 151 13.57 -13.07 11.09
C GLU A 151 14.27 -13.47 12.40
N ASP A 152 14.65 -12.49 13.20
CA ASP A 152 15.36 -12.72 14.46
C ASP A 152 14.43 -13.40 15.48
N VAL A 153 13.15 -13.01 15.56
CA VAL A 153 12.13 -13.69 16.37
C VAL A 153 11.97 -15.15 15.94
N ASN A 154 11.88 -15.42 14.63
CA ASN A 154 11.79 -16.79 14.12
C ASN A 154 13.02 -17.61 14.48
N LYS A 155 14.24 -17.05 14.32
CA LYS A 155 15.49 -17.72 14.71
C LYS A 155 15.56 -17.96 16.23
N CYS A 156 15.08 -17.02 17.03
CA CYS A 156 15.04 -17.10 18.49
C CYS A 156 14.11 -18.23 18.97
N VAL A 157 12.92 -18.36 18.36
CA VAL A 157 11.98 -19.46 18.65
C VAL A 157 12.52 -20.81 18.20
N ILE A 158 13.20 -20.90 17.05
CA ILE A 158 13.84 -22.14 16.61
C ILE A 158 14.95 -22.56 17.58
N ALA A 159 15.82 -21.62 17.98
CA ALA A 159 16.90 -21.89 18.94
C ALA A 159 16.37 -22.39 20.29
N LEU A 160 15.24 -21.83 20.76
CA LEU A 160 14.53 -22.32 21.94
C LEU A 160 14.09 -23.79 21.80
N GLN A 161 13.44 -24.13 20.68
CA GLN A 161 12.94 -25.49 20.41
C GLN A 161 14.07 -26.51 20.26
N GLU A 162 15.21 -26.09 19.74
CA GLU A 162 16.41 -26.91 19.59
C GLU A 162 17.25 -27.01 20.88
N GLY A 163 16.95 -26.18 21.89
CA GLY A 163 17.72 -26.09 23.13
C GLY A 163 19.10 -25.44 22.97
N ASP A 164 19.32 -24.67 21.91
CA ASP A 164 20.57 -23.96 21.62
C ASP A 164 20.61 -22.62 22.37
N VAL A 165 21.17 -22.65 23.57
CA VAL A 165 21.27 -21.49 24.48
C VAL A 165 22.12 -20.36 23.88
N ASP A 166 23.22 -20.70 23.19
CA ASP A 166 24.14 -19.70 22.65
C ASP A 166 23.48 -18.91 21.51
N THR A 167 22.77 -19.62 20.61
CA THR A 167 22.01 -18.96 19.54
C THR A 167 20.82 -18.19 20.09
N LEU A 168 20.15 -18.71 21.13
CA LEU A 168 19.04 -18.04 21.80
C LEU A 168 19.47 -16.68 22.39
N ASP A 169 20.54 -16.65 23.18
CA ASP A 169 21.03 -15.41 23.80
C ASP A 169 21.49 -14.38 22.75
N ARG A 170 22.23 -14.84 21.74
CA ARG A 170 22.70 -13.98 20.64
C ARG A 170 21.54 -13.38 19.83
N THR A 171 20.54 -14.19 19.46
CA THR A 171 19.37 -13.70 18.70
C THR A 171 18.52 -12.76 19.55
N ALA A 172 18.32 -13.05 20.83
CA ALA A 172 17.65 -12.15 21.76
C ALA A 172 18.40 -10.82 21.97
N GLY A 173 19.75 -10.85 21.98
CA GLY A 173 20.60 -9.67 21.94
C GLY A 173 20.33 -8.80 20.72
N ALA A 174 20.29 -9.42 19.53
CA ALA A 174 19.99 -8.74 18.27
C ALA A 174 18.59 -8.09 18.28
N ILE A 175 17.56 -8.81 18.74
CA ILE A 175 16.19 -8.29 18.88
C ILE A 175 16.16 -7.07 19.81
N ARG A 176 16.82 -7.16 20.97
CA ARG A 176 16.93 -6.04 21.92
C ARG A 176 17.60 -4.83 21.30
N GLY A 177 18.72 -5.02 20.61
CA GLY A 177 19.46 -3.95 19.94
C GLY A 177 18.64 -3.28 18.84
N ARG A 178 17.97 -4.05 17.98
CA ARG A 178 17.14 -3.52 16.90
C ARG A 178 15.91 -2.78 17.43
N ALA A 179 15.21 -3.32 18.43
CA ALA A 179 14.08 -2.66 19.07
C ALA A 179 14.50 -1.33 19.72
N ALA A 180 15.62 -1.31 20.45
CA ALA A 180 16.17 -0.10 21.03
C ALA A 180 16.54 0.95 19.96
N ARG A 181 17.11 0.52 18.83
CA ARG A 181 17.41 1.40 17.70
C ARG A 181 16.14 1.99 17.08
N VAL A 182 15.09 1.19 16.89
CA VAL A 182 13.78 1.66 16.43
C VAL A 182 13.23 2.74 17.37
N ILE A 183 13.23 2.48 18.67
CA ILE A 183 12.76 3.45 19.68
C ILE A 183 13.57 4.75 19.60
N HIS A 184 14.89 4.67 19.47
CA HIS A 184 15.77 5.84 19.42
C HIS A 184 15.50 6.71 18.19
N ILE A 185 15.51 6.12 16.99
CA ILE A 185 15.29 6.85 15.73
C ILE A 185 13.90 7.49 15.71
N ILE A 186 12.88 6.77 16.19
CA ILE A 186 11.51 7.29 16.17
C ILE A 186 11.31 8.42 17.16
N ASN A 187 11.88 8.32 18.37
CA ASN A 187 11.83 9.42 19.33
C ASN A 187 12.53 10.68 18.76
N ALA A 188 13.72 10.51 18.18
CA ALA A 188 14.44 11.62 17.54
C ALA A 188 13.66 12.23 16.37
N GLU A 189 13.02 11.40 15.55
CA GLU A 189 12.20 11.88 14.44
C GLU A 189 10.96 12.63 14.94
N MET A 190 10.31 12.17 16.01
CA MET A 190 9.14 12.84 16.58
C MET A 190 9.46 14.21 17.19
N GLU A 191 10.71 14.49 17.57
CA GLU A 191 11.16 15.81 18.01
C GLU A 191 11.11 16.87 16.88
N ASN A 192 11.09 16.43 15.62
CA ASN A 192 10.97 17.31 14.45
C ASN A 192 9.53 17.80 14.19
N TYR A 193 8.53 17.27 14.92
CA TYR A 193 7.12 17.57 14.73
C TYR A 193 6.54 18.38 15.90
N GLU A 194 5.53 19.21 15.62
CA GLU A 194 4.75 19.85 16.69
C GLU A 194 3.94 18.81 17.47
N ALA A 195 3.88 18.98 18.80
CA ALA A 195 3.13 18.09 19.67
C ALA A 195 1.63 18.09 19.29
N GLY A 196 1.08 16.89 19.05
CA GLY A 196 -0.34 16.69 18.78
C GLY A 196 -0.71 15.22 18.60
N VAL A 197 -1.90 14.96 18.06
CA VAL A 197 -2.48 13.61 17.96
C VAL A 197 -1.58 12.62 17.21
N TYR A 198 -0.81 13.09 16.22
CA TYR A 198 0.14 12.25 15.49
C TYR A 198 1.31 11.83 16.38
N THR A 199 2.06 12.79 16.93
CA THR A 199 3.22 12.52 17.78
C THR A 199 2.84 11.73 19.02
N GLU A 200 1.68 12.04 19.63
CA GLU A 200 1.16 11.29 20.79
C GLU A 200 0.94 9.82 20.46
N LYS A 201 0.31 9.49 19.32
CA LYS A 201 0.07 8.10 18.92
C LYS A 201 1.37 7.34 18.65
N VAL A 202 2.32 7.97 17.95
CA VAL A 202 3.62 7.34 17.67
C VAL A 202 4.38 7.09 18.98
N LEU A 203 4.46 8.09 19.85
CA LEU A 203 5.15 7.99 21.14
C LEU A 203 4.47 7.00 22.09
N GLU A 204 3.14 6.86 22.05
CA GLU A 204 2.42 5.84 22.82
C GLU A 204 2.79 4.42 22.38
N ALA A 205 2.85 4.17 21.06
CA ALA A 205 3.29 2.88 20.52
C ALA A 205 4.76 2.58 20.89
N THR A 206 5.64 3.58 20.78
CA THR A 206 7.05 3.48 21.18
C THR A 206 7.21 3.21 22.68
N LYS A 207 6.37 3.84 23.52
CA LYS A 207 6.35 3.63 24.96
C LYS A 207 5.87 2.22 25.32
N LEU A 208 4.84 1.72 24.63
CA LEU A 208 4.37 0.35 24.83
C LEU A 208 5.46 -0.68 24.50
N LEU A 209 6.17 -0.51 23.37
CA LEU A 209 7.27 -1.39 23.00
C LEU A 209 8.38 -1.36 24.06
N SER A 210 8.82 -0.16 24.46
CA SER A 210 9.96 0.03 25.36
C SER A 210 9.69 -0.34 26.83
N GLU A 211 8.52 0.02 27.37
CA GLU A 211 8.24 -0.12 28.81
C GLU A 211 7.46 -1.39 29.15
N THR A 212 6.82 -2.05 28.18
CA THR A 212 5.99 -3.24 28.43
C THR A 212 6.46 -4.46 27.67
N VAL A 213 6.58 -4.36 26.34
CA VAL A 213 6.87 -5.51 25.49
C VAL A 213 8.32 -5.99 25.66
N MET A 214 9.30 -5.10 25.54
CA MET A 214 10.72 -5.46 25.64
C MET A 214 11.13 -6.00 27.02
N PRO A 215 10.66 -5.43 28.15
CA PRO A 215 10.93 -6.01 29.47
C PRO A 215 10.36 -7.42 29.63
N ARG A 216 9.13 -7.66 29.15
CA ARG A 216 8.52 -8.99 29.18
C ARG A 216 9.28 -10.00 28.32
N PHE A 217 9.71 -9.59 27.12
CA PHE A 217 10.53 -10.43 26.27
C PHE A 217 11.87 -10.77 26.93
N ALA A 218 12.55 -9.79 27.53
CA ALA A 218 13.80 -10.01 28.24
C ALA A 218 13.66 -10.99 29.41
N GLU A 219 12.60 -10.84 30.22
CA GLU A 219 12.29 -11.77 31.31
C GLU A 219 12.09 -13.20 30.80
N GLN A 220 11.34 -13.38 29.71
CA GLN A 220 11.10 -14.71 29.13
C GLN A 220 12.37 -15.33 28.55
N VAL A 221 13.27 -14.53 27.97
CA VAL A 221 14.59 -14.98 27.52
C VAL A 221 15.44 -15.45 28.69
N GLU A 222 15.49 -14.69 29.79
CA GLU A 222 16.23 -15.08 31.00
C GLU A 222 15.70 -16.41 31.57
N VAL A 223 14.37 -16.53 31.73
CA VAL A 223 13.73 -17.78 32.20
C VAL A 223 14.07 -18.97 31.31
N ALA A 224 13.99 -18.81 29.99
CA ALA A 224 14.30 -19.87 29.03
C ALA A 224 15.78 -20.29 29.11
N ILE A 225 16.70 -19.33 29.15
CA ILE A 225 18.14 -19.60 29.26
C ILE A 225 18.45 -20.31 30.57
N GLU A 226 17.89 -19.87 31.70
CA GLU A 226 18.08 -20.51 33.00
C GLU A 226 17.56 -21.95 33.01
N ALA A 227 16.37 -22.19 32.45
CA ALA A 227 15.76 -23.51 32.39
C ALA A 227 16.54 -24.49 31.51
N LEU A 228 17.06 -24.03 30.38
CA LEU A 228 17.86 -24.82 29.43
C LEU A 228 19.30 -25.05 29.92
N SER A 229 19.89 -24.07 30.63
CA SER A 229 21.26 -24.16 31.15
C SER A 229 21.38 -24.97 32.44
N ALA A 230 20.24 -25.32 33.06
CA ALA A 230 20.23 -26.14 34.26
C ALA A 230 20.75 -27.57 33.98
N ASN A 231 21.55 -28.12 34.90
CA ASN A 231 22.06 -29.50 34.83
C ASN A 231 20.96 -30.56 34.61
N VAL A 232 19.73 -30.25 35.03
CA VAL A 232 18.52 -30.99 34.67
C VAL A 232 17.57 -29.98 34.02
N PRO A 233 17.20 -30.14 32.73
CA PRO A 233 16.31 -29.21 32.05
C PRO A 233 15.03 -29.02 32.85
N GLN A 234 14.74 -27.76 33.19
CA GLN A 234 13.52 -27.43 33.91
C GLN A 234 12.38 -27.17 32.92
N PRO A 235 11.15 -27.60 33.25
CA PRO A 235 10.00 -27.24 32.44
C PRO A 235 9.76 -25.73 32.52
N PHE A 236 9.59 -25.09 31.36
CA PHE A 236 9.19 -23.69 31.26
C PHE A 236 8.07 -23.57 30.20
N GLU A 237 7.31 -22.48 30.24
CA GLU A 237 6.17 -22.29 29.35
C GLU A 237 6.60 -21.72 27.99
N GLU A 238 6.92 -22.60 27.03
CA GLU A 238 7.32 -22.21 25.66
C GLU A 238 6.29 -21.27 24.97
N ASN A 239 5.00 -21.45 25.24
CA ASN A 239 3.96 -20.60 24.67
C ASN A 239 4.06 -19.15 25.15
N GLU A 240 4.41 -18.91 26.42
CA GLU A 240 4.58 -17.55 26.93
C GLU A 240 5.79 -16.86 26.28
N PHE A 241 6.87 -17.61 26.03
CA PHE A 241 8.03 -17.11 25.30
C PHE A 241 7.68 -16.76 23.86
N ILE A 242 6.96 -17.64 23.15
CA ILE A 242 6.55 -17.41 21.76
C ILE A 242 5.63 -16.19 21.67
N ASP A 243 4.68 -16.07 22.60
CA ASP A 243 3.78 -14.91 22.68
C ASP A 243 4.56 -13.62 22.96
N ALA A 244 5.50 -13.63 23.91
CA ALA A 244 6.35 -12.47 24.21
C ALA A 244 7.21 -12.06 23.00
N SER A 245 7.77 -13.03 22.28
CA SER A 245 8.58 -12.80 21.08
C SER A 245 7.75 -12.21 19.94
N ARG A 246 6.54 -12.72 19.73
CA ARG A 246 5.59 -12.19 18.74
C ARG A 246 5.19 -10.75 19.04
N LEU A 247 4.99 -10.42 20.32
CA LEU A 247 4.63 -9.05 20.73
C LEU A 247 5.72 -8.04 20.35
N VAL A 248 7.00 -8.43 20.29
CA VAL A 248 8.09 -7.54 19.82
C VAL A 248 7.88 -7.15 18.35
N TYR A 249 7.61 -8.14 17.49
CA TYR A 249 7.30 -7.89 16.08
C TYR A 249 6.04 -7.02 15.92
N ASP A 250 4.96 -7.38 16.60
CA ASP A 250 3.70 -6.63 16.54
C ASP A 250 3.88 -5.18 17.02
N GLY A 251 4.67 -4.95 18.08
CA GLY A 251 4.99 -3.61 18.59
C GLY A 251 5.77 -2.76 17.58
N VAL A 252 6.80 -3.31 16.93
CA VAL A 252 7.54 -2.60 15.87
C VAL A 252 6.63 -2.30 14.67
N ARG A 253 5.78 -3.26 14.28
CA ARG A 253 4.81 -3.08 13.19
C ARG A 253 3.79 -1.99 13.51
N ASP A 254 3.33 -1.89 14.75
CA ASP A 254 2.37 -0.87 15.16
C ASP A 254 3.00 0.54 15.21
N ILE A 255 4.27 0.66 15.60
CA ILE A 255 5.02 1.91 15.44
C ILE A 255 5.08 2.32 13.97
N ARG A 256 5.41 1.40 13.06
CA ARG A 256 5.42 1.68 11.61
C ARG A 256 4.06 2.16 11.11
N LYS A 257 2.97 1.46 11.46
CA LYS A 257 1.61 1.90 11.10
C LYS A 257 1.27 3.28 11.65
N ALA A 258 1.68 3.59 12.87
CA ALA A 258 1.44 4.89 13.49
C ALA A 258 2.18 6.01 12.74
N VAL A 259 3.45 5.80 12.37
CA VAL A 259 4.25 6.76 11.59
C VAL A 259 3.62 7.02 10.21
N LEU A 260 3.10 5.98 9.56
CA LEU A 260 2.48 6.08 8.24
C LEU A 260 1.09 6.77 8.26
N MET A 261 0.50 7.07 9.42
CA MET A 261 -0.85 7.68 9.50
C MET A 261 -0.94 9.10 8.92
N ILE A 262 0.17 9.82 8.79
CA ILE A 262 0.21 11.17 8.20
C ILE A 262 0.54 11.18 6.69
N ARG A 263 0.89 10.02 6.13
CA ARG A 263 1.28 9.91 4.72
C ARG A 263 0.06 9.91 3.81
N THR A 264 0.17 10.59 2.68
CA THR A 264 -0.85 10.53 1.64
C THR A 264 -0.80 9.17 0.92
N PRO A 265 -1.92 8.64 0.39
CA PRO A 265 -1.92 7.35 -0.32
C PRO A 265 -0.93 7.25 -1.48
N GLU A 266 -0.52 8.39 -2.06
CA GLU A 266 0.47 8.50 -3.13
C GLU A 266 1.91 8.24 -2.63
N GLU A 267 2.22 8.53 -1.37
CA GLU A 267 3.51 8.25 -0.71
C GLU A 267 3.56 6.79 -0.21
N LEU A 268 2.40 6.20 0.14
CA LEU A 268 2.26 4.80 0.53
C LEU A 268 2.37 3.83 -0.65
N GLU A 269 2.10 4.28 -1.89
CA GLU A 269 2.32 3.47 -3.11
C GLU A 269 3.81 3.15 -3.35
N ASP A 270 4.75 3.89 -2.75
CA ASP A 270 6.19 3.59 -2.81
C ASP A 270 6.60 2.50 -1.80
N ASP A 271 5.72 2.13 -0.85
CA ASP A 271 5.99 1.14 0.20
C ASP A 271 5.08 -0.10 0.15
N SER A 272 3.91 0.01 -0.49
CA SER A 272 2.88 -1.04 -0.57
C SER A 272 3.10 -2.14 -1.64
N ASP A 273 4.34 -2.53 -1.91
CA ASP A 273 4.62 -3.88 -2.48
C ASP A 273 5.01 -4.88 -1.38
N PHE A 274 5.09 -4.45 -0.11
CA PHE A 274 5.21 -5.34 1.04
C PHE A 274 3.82 -5.87 1.42
N GLU A 275 3.38 -6.91 0.71
CA GLU A 275 2.63 -8.06 1.24
C GLU A 275 2.13 -8.90 0.04
N GLN A 276 3.06 -9.64 -0.58
CA GLN A 276 2.88 -10.99 -1.14
C GLN A 276 4.15 -11.38 -1.89
N GLU A 277 5.15 -11.86 -1.15
CA GLU A 277 6.11 -12.82 -1.72
C GLU A 277 5.37 -14.15 -1.90
N ASP A 278 4.67 -14.29 -3.02
CA ASP A 278 4.45 -15.62 -3.60
C ASP A 278 5.58 -15.86 -4.60
N TYR A 279 6.35 -16.92 -4.31
CA TYR A 279 7.27 -17.57 -5.22
C TYR A 279 6.64 -17.71 -6.60
N ASP A 280 7.16 -17.00 -7.61
CA ASP A 280 7.13 -17.55 -8.96
C ASP A 280 8.32 -17.05 -9.80
N VAL A 281 9.23 -17.99 -10.00
CA VAL A 281 10.32 -17.96 -10.97
C VAL A 281 9.72 -17.71 -12.35
N ARG A 282 10.10 -16.61 -13.01
CA ARG A 282 10.23 -16.58 -14.47
C ARG A 282 11.07 -15.41 -14.96
N SER A 283 12.26 -15.75 -15.45
CA SER A 283 13.03 -14.94 -16.39
C SER A 283 12.15 -14.46 -17.55
N ARG A 284 12.26 -13.18 -17.92
CA ARG A 284 12.44 -12.76 -19.32
C ARG A 284 12.85 -11.29 -19.45
N THR A 285 13.99 -11.17 -20.11
CA THR A 285 14.61 -10.03 -20.77
C THR A 285 13.63 -9.14 -21.56
N SER A 286 13.68 -7.82 -21.31
CA SER A 286 13.81 -6.80 -22.36
C SER A 286 13.95 -5.38 -21.77
N VAL A 287 14.93 -4.68 -22.34
CA VAL A 287 15.32 -3.27 -22.13
C VAL A 287 14.20 -2.34 -22.64
N GLN A 288 13.96 -1.16 -22.02
CA GLN A 288 13.61 0.09 -22.76
C GLN A 288 13.39 1.36 -21.89
N THR A 289 14.02 2.43 -22.40
CA THR A 289 13.86 3.90 -22.29
C THR A 289 12.40 4.34 -22.50
N GLU A 290 11.69 4.97 -21.56
CA GLU A 290 11.53 6.43 -21.32
C GLU A 290 10.67 7.21 -22.34
N ASP A 291 10.13 6.59 -23.40
CA ASP A 291 9.33 7.31 -24.41
C ASP A 291 7.89 6.78 -24.71
N ASP A 292 7.33 5.87 -23.91
CA ASP A 292 6.07 5.17 -24.25
C ASP A 292 4.80 5.75 -23.56
N GLN A 293 4.35 6.95 -23.97
CA GLN A 293 2.92 7.33 -23.81
C GLN A 293 2.06 6.98 -25.03
N LEU A 294 2.69 6.53 -26.12
CA LEU A 294 2.06 6.21 -27.38
C LEU A 294 2.43 4.78 -27.77
N ILE A 295 1.44 3.93 -28.00
CA ILE A 295 1.67 2.61 -28.60
C ILE A 295 1.76 2.86 -30.11
N ALA A 296 2.90 2.58 -30.75
CA ALA A 296 3.13 2.85 -32.18
C ALA A 296 2.81 4.30 -32.62
N GLY A 297 3.07 5.30 -31.77
CA GLY A 297 2.82 6.72 -32.08
C GLY A 297 1.35 7.18 -31.91
N GLN A 298 0.46 6.32 -31.39
CA GLN A 298 -0.93 6.65 -31.13
C GLN A 298 -1.34 6.32 -29.68
N SER A 299 -2.33 7.04 -29.14
CA SER A 299 -2.91 6.71 -27.82
C SER A 299 -3.57 5.33 -27.86
N ALA A 300 -3.57 4.59 -26.76
CA ALA A 300 -4.21 3.27 -26.69
C ALA A 300 -5.70 3.31 -27.10
N ARG A 301 -6.42 4.38 -26.75
CA ARG A 301 -7.80 4.62 -27.19
C ARG A 301 -7.91 4.74 -28.72
N ALA A 302 -6.96 5.41 -29.37
CA ALA A 302 -6.97 5.58 -30.83
C ALA A 302 -6.74 4.24 -31.56
N ILE A 303 -5.97 3.34 -30.95
CA ILE A 303 -5.80 1.97 -31.44
C ILE A 303 -7.10 1.18 -31.29
N MET A 304 -7.79 1.28 -30.14
CA MET A 304 -9.12 0.66 -29.96
C MET A 304 -10.15 1.19 -30.97
N ALA A 305 -10.05 2.47 -31.36
CA ALA A 305 -10.92 3.06 -32.38
C ALA A 305 -10.64 2.52 -33.80
N GLN A 306 -9.44 2.01 -34.05
CA GLN A 306 -9.00 1.51 -35.36
C GLN A 306 -9.13 -0.02 -35.50
N LEU A 307 -9.64 -0.72 -34.48
CA LEU A 307 -9.87 -2.16 -34.54
C LEU A 307 -10.69 -2.60 -35.76
N PRO A 308 -10.45 -3.82 -36.29
CA PRO A 308 -11.25 -4.41 -37.34
C PRO A 308 -12.75 -4.43 -37.01
N GLN A 309 -13.59 -4.36 -38.04
CA GLN A 309 -15.05 -4.28 -37.85
C GLN A 309 -15.62 -5.52 -37.14
N GLU A 310 -15.04 -6.70 -37.36
CA GLU A 310 -15.44 -7.94 -36.67
C GLU A 310 -15.17 -7.88 -35.15
N GLU A 311 -14.01 -7.36 -34.75
CA GLU A 311 -13.65 -7.19 -33.35
C GLU A 311 -14.50 -6.12 -32.65
N LYS A 312 -14.77 -5.01 -33.35
CA LYS A 312 -15.70 -3.98 -32.89
C LYS A 312 -17.11 -4.54 -32.65
N ALA A 313 -17.58 -5.46 -33.50
CA ALA A 313 -18.87 -6.10 -33.32
C ALA A 313 -18.91 -6.97 -32.05
N LYS A 314 -17.85 -7.76 -31.79
CA LYS A 314 -17.73 -8.57 -30.56
C LYS A 314 -17.67 -7.71 -29.30
N ILE A 315 -16.93 -6.60 -29.33
CA ILE A 315 -16.91 -5.62 -28.22
C ILE A 315 -18.30 -5.01 -28.03
N ALA A 316 -18.97 -4.60 -29.11
CA ALA A 316 -20.31 -4.01 -29.04
C ALA A 316 -21.35 -4.94 -28.41
N GLU A 317 -21.30 -6.24 -28.71
CA GLU A 317 -22.15 -7.26 -28.09
C GLU A 317 -21.93 -7.33 -26.56
N GLN A 318 -20.67 -7.39 -26.10
CA GLN A 318 -20.35 -7.40 -24.67
C GLN A 318 -20.79 -6.10 -23.98
N VAL A 319 -20.64 -4.95 -24.65
CA VAL A 319 -21.10 -3.66 -24.11
C VAL A 319 -22.62 -3.60 -23.98
N GLU A 320 -23.38 -4.21 -24.89
CA GLU A 320 -24.84 -4.26 -24.78
C GLU A 320 -25.28 -5.06 -23.55
N ILE A 321 -24.61 -6.20 -23.29
CA ILE A 321 -24.85 -7.01 -22.08
C ILE A 321 -24.49 -6.20 -20.82
N PHE A 322 -23.40 -5.43 -20.84
CA PHE A 322 -23.04 -4.53 -19.75
C PHE A 322 -24.09 -3.42 -19.53
N HIS A 323 -24.63 -2.83 -20.61
CA HIS A 323 -25.68 -1.80 -20.52
C HIS A 323 -26.99 -2.32 -19.89
N GLN A 324 -27.29 -3.61 -20.03
CA GLN A 324 -28.43 -4.23 -19.33
C GLN A 324 -28.22 -4.22 -17.81
N GLU A 325 -27.02 -4.56 -17.32
CA GLU A 325 -26.70 -4.46 -15.87
C GLU A 325 -26.69 -3.01 -15.39
N LYS A 326 -26.17 -2.09 -16.20
CA LYS A 326 -26.22 -0.65 -15.92
C LYS A 326 -27.64 -0.14 -15.76
N SER A 327 -28.56 -0.57 -16.63
CA SER A 327 -29.97 -0.19 -16.55
C SER A 327 -30.64 -0.68 -15.26
N LYS A 328 -30.24 -1.86 -14.75
CA LYS A 328 -30.70 -2.36 -13.45
C LYS A 328 -30.18 -1.50 -12.30
N LEU A 329 -28.92 -1.07 -12.36
CA LEU A 329 -28.34 -0.19 -11.35
C LEU A 329 -28.99 1.18 -11.35
N ASP A 330 -29.19 1.79 -12.52
CA ASP A 330 -29.91 3.07 -12.65
C ASP A 330 -31.32 2.97 -12.06
N ALA A 331 -32.07 1.92 -12.40
CA ALA A 331 -33.42 1.71 -11.89
C ALA A 331 -33.45 1.50 -10.38
N GLU A 332 -32.42 0.88 -9.80
CA GLU A 332 -32.32 0.70 -8.35
C GLU A 332 -31.96 2.01 -7.65
N VAL A 333 -30.91 2.69 -8.12
CA VAL A 333 -30.39 3.92 -7.55
C VAL A 333 -31.39 5.08 -7.69
N ALA A 334 -32.16 5.15 -8.77
CA ALA A 334 -33.14 6.22 -9.01
C ALA A 334 -34.29 6.27 -7.99
N LYS A 335 -34.51 5.18 -7.24
CA LYS A 335 -35.52 5.14 -6.17
C LYS A 335 -35.12 5.96 -4.96
N TRP A 336 -33.82 6.16 -4.77
CA TRP A 336 -33.24 6.66 -3.53
C TRP A 336 -32.75 8.10 -3.69
N ASP A 337 -33.04 8.93 -2.70
CA ASP A 337 -32.33 10.17 -2.46
C ASP A 337 -30.94 9.84 -1.91
N ASP A 338 -29.90 10.45 -2.48
CA ASP A 338 -28.51 10.21 -2.12
C ASP A 338 -28.02 11.14 -0.99
N SER A 339 -28.85 12.09 -0.55
CA SER A 339 -28.54 13.01 0.55
C SER A 339 -28.46 12.27 1.89
N GLY A 340 -27.24 11.87 2.27
CA GLY A 340 -26.97 11.08 3.47
C GLY A 340 -27.04 9.57 3.25
N ASN A 341 -26.79 9.10 2.02
CA ASN A 341 -26.63 7.68 1.69
C ASN A 341 -25.39 7.45 0.82
N ASP A 342 -24.25 7.31 1.49
CA ASP A 342 -22.96 7.14 0.81
C ASP A 342 -22.88 5.83 0.01
N ILE A 343 -23.67 4.80 0.34
CA ILE A 343 -23.75 3.56 -0.46
C ILE A 343 -24.30 3.89 -1.86
N ILE A 344 -25.31 4.75 -1.96
CA ILE A 344 -25.89 5.18 -3.23
C ILE A 344 -24.91 6.08 -4.01
N VAL A 345 -24.21 6.99 -3.32
CA VAL A 345 -23.19 7.86 -3.94
C VAL A 345 -22.05 7.02 -4.54
N LEU A 346 -21.53 6.06 -3.77
CA LEU A 346 -20.47 5.16 -4.21
C LEU A 346 -20.93 4.27 -5.37
N ALA A 347 -22.17 3.78 -5.34
CA ALA A 347 -22.74 2.99 -6.43
C ALA A 347 -22.80 3.80 -7.74
N LYS A 348 -23.21 5.07 -7.69
CA LYS A 348 -23.17 5.99 -8.85
C LYS A 348 -21.75 6.24 -9.34
N GLN A 349 -20.82 6.48 -8.43
CA GLN A 349 -19.41 6.72 -8.76
C GLN A 349 -18.78 5.50 -9.46
N MET A 350 -18.95 4.30 -8.89
CA MET A 350 -18.45 3.05 -9.48
C MET A 350 -19.08 2.81 -10.85
N CYS A 351 -20.37 3.09 -11.03
CA CYS A 351 -21.05 2.99 -12.32
C CYS A 351 -20.44 3.91 -13.38
N MET A 352 -20.20 5.17 -13.03
CA MET A 352 -19.60 6.15 -13.94
C MET A 352 -18.22 5.70 -14.41
N ILE A 353 -17.35 5.25 -13.50
CA ILE A 353 -16.00 4.83 -13.86
C ILE A 353 -16.01 3.55 -14.72
N MET A 354 -16.87 2.56 -14.39
CA MET A 354 -17.03 1.35 -15.22
C MET A 354 -17.54 1.66 -16.63
N MET A 355 -18.39 2.68 -16.78
CA MET A 355 -18.83 3.19 -18.08
C MET A 355 -17.67 3.82 -18.86
N GLU A 356 -16.82 4.63 -18.22
CA GLU A 356 -15.63 5.22 -18.87
C GLU A 356 -14.65 4.15 -19.35
N MET A 357 -14.44 3.09 -18.55
CA MET A 357 -13.59 1.95 -18.92
C MET A 357 -14.17 1.14 -20.07
N THR A 358 -15.49 0.99 -20.14
CA THR A 358 -16.18 0.30 -21.24
C THR A 358 -16.25 1.17 -22.50
N ASP A 359 -16.27 2.49 -22.37
CA ASP A 359 -16.17 3.40 -23.50
C ASP A 359 -14.75 3.43 -24.09
N PHE A 360 -13.72 3.26 -23.25
CA PHE A 360 -12.34 3.11 -23.69
C PHE A 360 -12.16 1.93 -24.64
N THR A 361 -12.77 0.77 -24.35
CA THR A 361 -12.68 -0.41 -25.22
C THR A 361 -13.34 -0.21 -26.58
N ARG A 362 -14.22 0.80 -26.70
CA ARG A 362 -14.85 1.22 -27.96
C ARG A 362 -14.07 2.30 -28.69
N GLY A 363 -12.90 2.70 -28.17
CA GLY A 363 -12.10 3.78 -28.73
C GLY A 363 -12.68 5.19 -28.51
N LYS A 364 -13.53 5.37 -27.49
CA LYS A 364 -14.15 6.65 -27.14
C LYS A 364 -14.07 6.92 -25.64
N GLY A 365 -14.70 7.99 -25.17
CA GLY A 365 -14.69 8.36 -23.76
C GLY A 365 -13.41 9.12 -23.33
N PRO A 366 -13.30 9.42 -22.03
CA PRO A 366 -12.28 10.34 -21.51
C PRO A 366 -10.90 9.70 -21.33
N LEU A 367 -10.83 8.38 -21.13
CA LEU A 367 -9.59 7.63 -20.92
C LEU A 367 -8.82 7.54 -22.25
N LYS A 368 -7.56 7.95 -22.28
CA LYS A 368 -6.76 8.02 -23.53
C LYS A 368 -5.78 6.86 -23.62
N ASN A 369 -5.16 6.51 -22.50
CA ASN A 369 -4.06 5.53 -22.44
C ASN A 369 -4.38 4.40 -21.44
N THR A 370 -3.66 3.29 -21.54
CA THR A 370 -3.79 2.16 -20.61
C THR A 370 -3.55 2.58 -19.15
N SER A 371 -2.70 3.58 -18.92
CA SER A 371 -2.51 4.19 -17.60
C SER A 371 -3.81 4.74 -17.01
N ASP A 372 -4.66 5.37 -17.84
CA ASP A 372 -5.91 5.97 -17.40
C ASP A 372 -6.92 4.88 -17.02
N VAL A 373 -6.90 3.74 -17.73
CA VAL A 373 -7.73 2.56 -17.43
C VAL A 373 -7.29 1.89 -16.14
N ILE A 374 -5.97 1.78 -15.89
CA ILE A 374 -5.44 1.25 -14.62
C ILE A 374 -5.85 2.17 -13.45
N ASN A 375 -5.74 3.48 -13.63
CA ASN A 375 -6.15 4.45 -12.61
C ASN A 375 -7.67 4.43 -12.36
N ALA A 376 -8.48 4.22 -13.41
CA ALA A 376 -9.92 4.03 -13.28
C ALA A 376 -10.25 2.75 -12.46
N ALA A 377 -9.55 1.65 -12.70
CA ALA A 377 -9.71 0.41 -11.94
C ALA A 377 -9.33 0.58 -10.46
N LYS A 378 -8.25 1.31 -10.15
CA LYS A 378 -7.86 1.67 -8.78
C LYS A 378 -8.94 2.48 -8.06
N LYS A 379 -9.48 3.53 -8.71
CA LYS A 379 -10.57 4.36 -8.16
C LYS A 379 -11.83 3.54 -7.87
N ILE A 380 -12.15 2.54 -8.69
CA ILE A 380 -13.25 1.61 -8.44
C ILE A 380 -12.97 0.74 -7.22
N ALA A 381 -11.74 0.23 -7.07
CA ALA A 381 -11.36 -0.60 -5.92
C ALA A 381 -11.45 0.19 -4.59
N GLU A 382 -11.01 1.44 -4.58
CA GLU A 382 -11.19 2.35 -3.43
C GLU A 382 -12.66 2.56 -3.08
N ALA A 383 -13.49 2.87 -4.08
CA ALA A 383 -14.93 3.05 -3.87
C ALA A 383 -15.61 1.75 -3.38
N GLY A 384 -15.18 0.60 -3.90
CA GLY A 384 -15.63 -0.72 -3.45
C GLY A 384 -15.25 -1.02 -2.00
N SER A 385 -14.04 -0.65 -1.56
CA SER A 385 -13.60 -0.79 -0.16
C SER A 385 -14.41 0.10 0.79
N ARG A 386 -14.70 1.35 0.38
CA ARG A 386 -15.57 2.25 1.16
C ARG A 386 -17.01 1.70 1.24
N MET A 387 -17.52 1.14 0.15
CA MET A 387 -18.84 0.49 0.12
C MET A 387 -18.88 -0.73 1.04
N ASP A 388 -17.82 -1.55 1.08
CA ASP A 388 -17.70 -2.69 2.01
C ASP A 388 -17.82 -2.24 3.46
N LYS A 389 -17.06 -1.22 3.87
CA LYS A 389 -17.10 -0.70 5.26
C LYS A 389 -18.51 -0.28 5.68
N LEU A 390 -19.20 0.49 4.84
CA LEU A 390 -20.55 0.97 5.13
C LEU A 390 -21.57 -0.16 5.16
N ALA A 391 -21.57 -1.02 4.16
CA ALA A 391 -22.50 -2.13 4.05
C ALA A 391 -22.27 -3.21 5.12
N ARG A 392 -21.02 -3.42 5.56
CA ARG A 392 -20.67 -4.31 6.67
C ARG A 392 -21.20 -3.79 8.00
N ALA A 393 -21.09 -2.49 8.27
CA ALA A 393 -21.71 -1.86 9.43
C ALA A 393 -23.25 -2.00 9.39
N VAL A 394 -23.88 -1.89 8.21
CA VAL A 394 -25.32 -2.20 8.04
C VAL A 394 -25.62 -3.68 8.31
N ALA A 395 -24.77 -4.59 7.85
CA ALA A 395 -24.92 -6.03 8.07
C ALA A 395 -24.80 -6.39 9.56
N ASP A 396 -23.92 -5.74 10.31
CA ASP A 396 -23.72 -5.97 11.74
C ASP A 396 -24.90 -5.49 12.59
N GLN A 397 -25.61 -4.47 12.13
CA GLN A 397 -26.85 -4.01 12.75
C GLN A 397 -28.06 -4.88 12.35
N CYS A 398 -27.95 -5.73 11.32
CA CYS A 398 -29.09 -6.52 10.84
C CYS A 398 -29.42 -7.66 11.83
N PRO A 399 -30.64 -7.68 12.42
CA PRO A 399 -31.04 -8.73 13.36
C PRO A 399 -31.36 -10.07 12.66
N ASP A 400 -31.64 -10.05 11.36
CA ASP A 400 -31.90 -11.26 10.58
C ASP A 400 -30.60 -11.82 9.99
N SER A 401 -30.26 -13.02 10.43
CA SER A 401 -29.05 -13.75 10.01
C SER A 401 -29.04 -14.03 8.50
N ALA A 402 -30.18 -14.39 7.90
CA ALA A 402 -30.23 -14.70 6.46
C ALA A 402 -29.89 -13.47 5.61
N CYS A 403 -30.53 -12.34 5.90
CA CYS A 403 -30.25 -11.06 5.24
C CYS A 403 -28.81 -10.58 5.46
N LYS A 404 -28.24 -10.82 6.65
CA LYS A 404 -26.83 -10.52 6.95
C LYS A 404 -25.89 -11.34 6.06
N GLN A 405 -26.11 -12.65 5.96
CA GLN A 405 -25.27 -13.53 5.15
C GLN A 405 -25.31 -13.17 3.66
N ASP A 406 -26.49 -12.88 3.11
CA ASP A 406 -26.62 -12.45 1.71
C ASP A 406 -25.84 -11.17 1.43
N LEU A 407 -25.92 -10.18 2.32
CA LEU A 407 -25.20 -8.92 2.18
C LEU A 407 -23.68 -9.13 2.23
N LEU A 408 -23.17 -9.92 3.20
CA LEU A 408 -21.75 -10.23 3.31
C LEU A 408 -21.22 -11.01 2.08
N ALA A 409 -22.03 -11.92 1.51
CA ALA A 409 -21.66 -12.64 0.30
C ALA A 409 -21.53 -11.70 -0.92
N TYR A 410 -22.43 -10.71 -1.05
CA TYR A 410 -22.30 -9.71 -2.13
C TYR A 410 -21.08 -8.80 -1.95
N LEU A 411 -20.69 -8.51 -0.71
CA LEU A 411 -19.46 -7.76 -0.41
C LEU A 411 -18.19 -8.52 -0.81
N GLN A 412 -18.12 -9.83 -0.52
CA GLN A 412 -17.02 -10.68 -1.00
C GLN A 412 -16.95 -10.69 -2.54
N ARG A 413 -18.10 -10.68 -3.22
CA ARG A 413 -18.15 -10.58 -4.69
C ARG A 413 -17.66 -9.23 -5.22
N ILE A 414 -17.96 -8.13 -4.53
CA ILE A 414 -17.40 -6.82 -4.88
C ILE A 414 -15.87 -6.86 -4.79
N ALA A 415 -15.32 -7.38 -3.69
CA ALA A 415 -13.86 -7.48 -3.52
C ALA A 415 -13.20 -8.31 -4.64
N LEU A 416 -13.78 -9.48 -4.94
CA LEU A 416 -13.32 -10.35 -6.03
C LEU A 416 -13.36 -9.62 -7.39
N TYR A 417 -14.47 -8.98 -7.75
CA TYR A 417 -14.60 -8.37 -9.07
C TYR A 417 -13.81 -7.05 -9.21
N CYS A 418 -13.59 -6.29 -8.13
CA CYS A 418 -12.63 -5.18 -8.12
C CYS A 418 -11.21 -5.68 -8.40
N HIS A 419 -10.81 -6.81 -7.80
CA HIS A 419 -9.52 -7.43 -8.06
C HIS A 419 -9.39 -7.92 -9.52
N GLN A 420 -10.41 -8.62 -10.04
CA GLN A 420 -10.44 -9.05 -11.44
C GLN A 420 -10.34 -7.87 -12.41
N LEU A 421 -11.09 -6.78 -12.15
CA LEU A 421 -11.06 -5.58 -12.98
C LEU A 421 -9.67 -4.93 -12.98
N ASN A 422 -8.98 -4.91 -11.82
CA ASN A 422 -7.60 -4.45 -11.71
C ASN A 422 -6.63 -5.29 -12.53
N ILE A 423 -6.75 -6.62 -12.50
CA ILE A 423 -5.93 -7.51 -13.34
C ILE A 423 -6.18 -7.21 -14.82
N CYS A 424 -7.46 -7.20 -15.25
CA CYS A 424 -7.82 -6.94 -16.64
C CYS A 424 -7.33 -5.57 -17.14
N SER A 425 -7.28 -4.54 -16.28
CA SER A 425 -6.77 -3.21 -16.65
C SER A 425 -5.27 -3.15 -16.92
N LYS A 426 -4.49 -4.10 -16.35
CA LYS A 426 -3.02 -4.15 -16.46
C LYS A 426 -2.54 -4.97 -17.66
N VAL A 427 -3.41 -5.78 -18.26
CA VAL A 427 -3.08 -6.57 -19.46
C VAL A 427 -2.89 -5.62 -20.63
N LYS A 428 -1.68 -5.56 -21.18
CA LYS A 428 -1.38 -4.76 -22.38
C LYS A 428 -1.90 -5.50 -23.61
N ALA A 429 -2.64 -4.81 -24.46
CA ALA A 429 -2.92 -5.29 -25.82
C ALA A 429 -1.61 -5.27 -26.61
N GLU A 430 -1.14 -6.42 -27.10
CA GLU A 430 0.01 -6.45 -28.03
C GLU A 430 -0.48 -6.02 -29.42
N VAL A 431 0.26 -5.10 -30.04
CA VAL A 431 -0.03 -4.57 -31.37
C VAL A 431 1.10 -4.98 -32.29
N GLN A 432 0.82 -5.89 -33.22
CA GLN A 432 1.78 -6.32 -34.24
C GLN A 432 1.44 -5.62 -35.56
N ASN A 433 2.41 -4.94 -36.15
CA ASN A 433 2.26 -4.30 -37.46
C ASN A 433 2.96 -5.17 -38.52
N LEU A 434 2.17 -5.98 -39.23
CA LEU A 434 2.64 -6.84 -40.32
C LEU A 434 2.06 -6.30 -41.63
N GLY A 435 2.90 -5.73 -42.49
CA GLY A 435 2.51 -5.35 -43.85
C GLY A 435 1.50 -4.21 -44.00
N GLY A 436 1.35 -3.33 -42.98
CA GLY A 436 0.40 -2.22 -43.01
C GLY A 436 -0.99 -2.55 -42.47
N GLU A 437 -1.20 -3.80 -42.02
CA GLU A 437 -2.39 -4.24 -41.31
C GLU A 437 -2.07 -4.36 -39.81
N LEU A 438 -2.86 -3.68 -38.98
CA LEU A 438 -2.70 -3.68 -37.53
C LEU A 438 -3.35 -4.94 -36.97
N ILE A 439 -2.55 -5.93 -36.55
CA ILE A 439 -3.04 -7.13 -35.88
C ILE A 439 -2.93 -6.88 -34.38
N VAL A 440 -4.06 -6.61 -33.73
CA VAL A 440 -4.14 -6.35 -32.28
C VAL A 440 -4.62 -7.61 -31.59
N SER A 441 -3.77 -8.28 -30.81
CA SER A 441 -4.17 -9.45 -29.99
C SER A 441 -4.91 -9.05 -28.69
N GLY A 442 -5.51 -7.86 -28.67
CA GLY A 442 -6.11 -7.22 -27.49
C GLY A 442 -7.61 -7.47 -27.28
N LEU A 443 -8.28 -8.21 -28.16
CA LEU A 443 -9.72 -8.48 -28.06
C LEU A 443 -10.08 -9.22 -26.77
N ASP A 444 -9.30 -10.23 -26.38
CA ASP A 444 -9.55 -11.01 -25.16
C ASP A 444 -9.36 -10.18 -23.89
N SER A 445 -8.41 -9.24 -23.91
CA SER A 445 -8.20 -8.28 -22.82
C SER A 445 -9.38 -7.31 -22.69
N ALA A 446 -9.82 -6.71 -23.80
CA ALA A 446 -10.92 -5.76 -23.82
C ALA A 446 -12.27 -6.40 -23.42
N THR A 447 -12.56 -7.60 -23.92
CA THR A 447 -13.77 -8.35 -23.58
C THR A 447 -13.75 -8.82 -22.13
N SER A 448 -12.60 -9.28 -21.61
CA SER A 448 -12.44 -9.63 -20.19
C SER A 448 -12.64 -8.43 -19.28
N LEU A 449 -12.16 -7.25 -19.67
CA LEU A 449 -12.36 -6.00 -18.93
C LEU A 449 -13.85 -5.64 -18.81
N ILE A 450 -14.59 -5.72 -19.92
CA ILE A 450 -16.04 -5.46 -19.95
C ILE A 450 -16.79 -6.49 -19.10
N GLN A 451 -16.39 -7.75 -19.18
CA GLN A 451 -17.01 -8.84 -18.43
C GLN A 451 -16.77 -8.72 -16.92
N ALA A 452 -15.57 -8.32 -16.49
CA ALA A 452 -15.27 -7.99 -15.09
C ALA A 452 -16.10 -6.79 -14.61
N ALA A 453 -16.19 -5.72 -15.42
CA ALA A 453 -17.01 -4.55 -15.10
C ALA A 453 -18.51 -4.90 -14.98
N LYS A 454 -19.03 -5.75 -15.86
CA LYS A 454 -20.42 -6.26 -15.76
C LYS A 454 -20.66 -7.00 -14.45
N ASN A 455 -19.77 -7.92 -14.10
CA ASN A 455 -19.90 -8.72 -12.90
C ASN A 455 -19.86 -7.86 -11.64
N LEU A 456 -18.97 -6.87 -11.61
CA LEU A 456 -18.91 -5.88 -10.54
C LEU A 456 -20.19 -5.05 -10.46
N MET A 457 -20.71 -4.58 -11.60
CA MET A 457 -21.95 -3.80 -11.66
C MET A 457 -23.14 -4.55 -11.07
N ASN A 458 -23.31 -5.83 -11.42
CA ASN A 458 -24.35 -6.67 -10.85
C ASN A 458 -24.15 -6.87 -9.33
N ALA A 459 -22.91 -7.08 -8.86
CA ALA A 459 -22.64 -7.18 -7.42
C ALA A 459 -23.01 -5.89 -6.67
N VAL A 460 -22.70 -4.72 -7.24
CA VAL A 460 -23.10 -3.41 -6.69
C VAL A 460 -24.63 -3.27 -6.61
N VAL A 461 -25.38 -3.68 -7.64
CA VAL A 461 -26.86 -3.68 -7.61
C VAL A 461 -27.40 -4.51 -6.44
N LEU A 462 -26.85 -5.71 -6.26
CA LEU A 462 -27.28 -6.63 -5.21
C LEU A 462 -26.95 -6.10 -3.82
N THR A 463 -25.74 -5.52 -3.64
CA THR A 463 -25.33 -4.88 -2.39
C THR A 463 -26.23 -3.71 -2.01
N VAL A 464 -26.60 -2.85 -2.96
CA VAL A 464 -27.54 -1.73 -2.71
C VAL A 464 -28.90 -2.26 -2.23
N LYS A 465 -29.47 -3.25 -2.92
CA LYS A 465 -30.76 -3.87 -2.54
C LYS A 465 -30.70 -4.54 -1.17
N ALA A 466 -29.68 -5.35 -0.92
CA ALA A 466 -29.51 -6.07 0.34
C ALA A 466 -29.25 -5.11 1.52
N SER A 467 -28.48 -4.04 1.31
CA SER A 467 -28.24 -3.00 2.32
C SER A 467 -29.53 -2.29 2.72
N TYR A 468 -30.42 -2.00 1.76
CA TYR A 468 -31.75 -1.46 2.06
C TYR A 468 -32.58 -2.45 2.90
N VAL A 469 -32.67 -3.71 2.46
CA VAL A 469 -33.45 -4.73 3.18
C VAL A 469 -32.94 -4.89 4.62
N ALA A 470 -31.61 -5.03 4.81
CA ALA A 470 -30.98 -5.12 6.12
C ALA A 470 -31.30 -3.92 7.02
N SER A 471 -31.20 -2.70 6.47
CA SER A 471 -31.50 -1.46 7.20
C SER A 471 -32.96 -1.38 7.65
N THR A 472 -33.91 -1.83 6.81
CA THR A 472 -35.33 -1.85 7.20
C THR A 472 -35.65 -2.89 8.27
N LYS A 473 -34.95 -4.03 8.30
CA LYS A 473 -35.11 -5.05 9.35
C LYS A 473 -34.63 -4.53 10.70
N TYR A 474 -33.54 -3.77 10.74
CA TYR A 474 -33.08 -3.09 11.95
C TYR A 474 -34.13 -2.12 12.50
N GLN A 475 -34.67 -1.23 11.66
CA GLN A 475 -35.70 -0.25 12.06
C GLN A 475 -36.97 -0.90 12.62
N LYS A 476 -37.39 -2.05 12.07
CA LYS A 476 -38.58 -2.78 12.55
C LYS A 476 -38.43 -3.37 13.94
N VAL A 477 -37.21 -3.79 14.32
CA VAL A 477 -36.95 -4.47 15.60
C VAL A 477 -36.66 -3.49 16.73
N TYR A 478 -35.89 -2.43 16.46
CA TYR A 478 -35.41 -1.53 17.50
C TYR A 478 -36.08 -0.14 17.51
N GLY A 479 -36.98 0.13 16.55
CA GLY A 479 -37.67 1.42 16.41
C GLY A 479 -36.73 2.57 16.01
N THR A 480 -37.30 3.73 15.67
CA THR A 480 -36.54 4.94 15.31
C THR A 480 -35.79 5.59 16.49
N ALA A 481 -35.92 5.04 17.71
CA ALA A 481 -35.39 5.58 18.96
C ALA A 481 -34.19 4.79 19.52
N ALA A 482 -33.61 3.87 18.75
CA ALA A 482 -32.40 3.15 19.15
C ALA A 482 -31.21 4.12 19.33
N VAL A 483 -30.39 3.88 20.36
CA VAL A 483 -29.28 4.75 20.84
C VAL A 483 -28.18 5.00 19.78
N ASN A 484 -28.17 4.24 18.67
CA ASN A 484 -27.24 4.39 17.57
C ASN A 484 -27.96 4.89 16.31
N SER A 485 -27.55 6.05 15.78
CA SER A 485 -28.03 6.57 14.50
C SER A 485 -27.79 5.54 13.38
N PRO A 486 -28.74 5.33 12.45
CA PRO A 486 -28.54 4.41 11.34
C PRO A 486 -27.31 4.83 10.51
N VAL A 487 -26.49 3.84 10.10
CA VAL A 487 -25.24 4.04 9.34
C VAL A 487 -25.47 4.83 8.05
N VAL A 488 -26.59 4.59 7.38
CA VAL A 488 -27.02 5.27 6.17
C VAL A 488 -28.52 5.58 6.22
N SER A 489 -28.92 6.69 5.62
CA SER A 489 -30.34 7.08 5.56
C SER A 489 -30.99 6.63 4.24
N TRP A 490 -32.07 5.85 4.33
CA TRP A 490 -32.83 5.41 3.17
C TRP A 490 -34.07 6.30 2.99
N LYS A 491 -34.00 7.23 2.05
CA LYS A 491 -35.11 8.12 1.71
C LYS A 491 -35.52 7.86 0.26
N MET A 492 -36.81 7.66 0.02
CA MET A 492 -37.31 7.56 -1.34
C MET A 492 -37.25 8.94 -2.01
N LYS A 493 -36.76 8.98 -3.25
CA LYS A 493 -36.76 10.20 -4.05
C LYS A 493 -38.20 10.57 -4.39
N ALA A 494 -38.56 11.85 -4.21
CA ALA A 494 -39.88 12.34 -4.62
C ALA A 494 -40.07 12.15 -6.13
N PRO A 495 -41.22 11.62 -6.60
CA PRO A 495 -41.45 11.41 -8.03
C PRO A 495 -41.39 12.74 -8.78
N GLU A 496 -40.55 12.81 -9.80
CA GLU A 496 -40.48 13.98 -10.67
C GLU A 496 -41.83 14.18 -11.36
N LYS A 497 -42.36 15.42 -11.31
CA LYS A 497 -43.61 15.77 -11.98
C LYS A 497 -43.41 15.56 -13.49
N LYS A 498 -44.05 14.53 -14.04
CA LYS A 498 -44.09 14.35 -15.49
C LYS A 498 -44.81 15.56 -16.11
N PRO A 499 -44.19 16.28 -17.05
CA PRO A 499 -44.88 17.37 -17.73
C PRO A 499 -46.08 16.78 -18.49
N LEU A 500 -47.29 17.29 -18.20
CA LEU A 500 -48.54 16.87 -18.84
C LEU A 500 -48.56 17.10 -20.35
N VAL A 501 -47.67 17.96 -20.85
CA VAL A 501 -47.46 18.24 -22.27
C VAL A 501 -45.96 18.17 -22.55
N LYS A 502 -45.55 17.33 -23.51
CA LYS A 502 -44.17 17.33 -24.03
C LYS A 502 -43.88 18.72 -24.61
N ARG A 503 -42.97 19.49 -24.01
CA ARG A 503 -42.35 20.62 -24.69
C ARG A 503 -41.30 20.05 -25.65
N GLU A 504 -41.60 20.07 -26.94
CA GLU A 504 -40.64 19.74 -28.00
C GLU A 504 -39.47 20.74 -27.95
N LYS A 505 -38.24 20.24 -28.19
CA LYS A 505 -37.01 21.04 -28.10
C LYS A 505 -36.88 21.97 -29.33
N PRO A 506 -36.25 23.16 -29.20
CA PRO A 506 -36.08 24.12 -30.30
C PRO A 506 -35.27 23.61 -31.50
N GLU A 507 -34.54 22.49 -31.35
CA GLU A 507 -33.65 21.92 -32.35
C GLU A 507 -34.38 21.09 -33.43
N GLU A 508 -35.67 20.78 -33.24
CA GLU A 508 -36.48 20.09 -34.27
C GLU A 508 -36.97 21.03 -35.40
N PHE A 509 -36.54 22.30 -35.42
CA PHE A 509 -36.95 23.27 -36.45
C PHE A 509 -36.14 23.27 -37.75
N GLN A 510 -35.06 22.51 -37.87
CA GLN A 510 -34.34 22.42 -39.15
C GLN A 510 -34.64 21.09 -39.85
N THR A 511 -35.49 21.22 -40.88
CA THR A 511 -35.79 20.28 -41.97
C THR A 511 -36.97 19.31 -41.81
N ARG A 512 -38.18 19.84 -42.04
CA ARG A 512 -39.10 19.26 -43.04
C ARG A 512 -40.13 20.30 -43.50
N VAL A 513 -39.76 21.05 -44.54
CA VAL A 513 -40.73 21.81 -45.35
C VAL A 513 -41.64 20.79 -46.04
N ARG A 514 -42.81 20.52 -45.47
CA ARG A 514 -43.94 19.99 -46.25
C ARG A 514 -44.53 21.15 -47.03
N ARG A 515 -44.43 21.10 -48.37
CA ARG A 515 -45.17 21.98 -49.27
C ARG A 515 -46.65 21.97 -48.88
N GLY A 516 -47.14 23.10 -48.37
CA GLY A 516 -48.57 23.32 -48.18
C GLY A 516 -49.28 23.30 -49.53
N SER A 517 -50.37 22.55 -49.61
CA SER A 517 -51.27 22.53 -50.76
C SER A 517 -51.78 23.95 -51.04
N GLN A 518 -51.79 24.35 -52.31
CA GLN A 518 -52.30 25.63 -52.76
C GLN A 518 -53.76 25.80 -52.32
N LYS A 519 -54.07 26.93 -51.66
CA LYS A 519 -55.44 27.32 -51.31
C LYS A 519 -56.28 27.39 -52.60
N LYS A 520 -57.21 26.44 -52.78
CA LYS A 520 -58.31 26.60 -53.73
C LYS A 520 -59.27 27.65 -53.18
N HIS A 521 -59.47 28.72 -53.94
CA HIS A 521 -60.49 29.73 -53.66
C HIS A 521 -61.87 29.15 -54.05
N ILE A 522 -62.68 28.78 -53.05
CA ILE A 522 -64.04 28.29 -53.26
C ILE A 522 -64.97 29.51 -53.26
N SER A 523 -65.77 29.65 -54.32
CA SER A 523 -66.76 30.72 -54.45
C SER A 523 -67.85 30.58 -53.37
N PRO A 524 -68.25 31.66 -52.66
CA PRO A 524 -69.28 31.62 -51.62
C PRO A 524 -70.62 31.04 -52.07
N VAL A 525 -70.92 31.09 -53.38
CA VAL A 525 -72.16 30.56 -53.95
C VAL A 525 -72.19 29.03 -54.00
N GLN A 526 -71.04 28.35 -54.12
CA GLN A 526 -70.95 26.88 -54.12
C GLN A 526 -71.02 26.27 -52.71
N ALA A 527 -70.54 26.97 -51.69
CA ALA A 527 -70.67 26.52 -50.29
C ALA A 527 -72.11 26.59 -49.78
N LEU A 528 -72.94 27.49 -50.34
CA LEU A 528 -74.35 27.65 -49.96
C LEU A 528 -75.29 26.64 -50.63
N SER A 529 -74.87 25.98 -51.73
CA SER A 529 -75.66 24.90 -52.36
C SER A 529 -75.58 23.56 -51.62
N GLU A 530 -74.56 23.35 -50.78
CA GLU A 530 -74.39 22.11 -50.00
C GLU A 530 -75.24 22.07 -48.71
N PHE A 531 -75.86 23.19 -48.31
CA PHE A 531 -76.66 23.29 -47.08
C PHE A 531 -78.19 23.15 -47.29
N LYS A 532 -78.67 22.88 -48.51
CA LYS A 532 -80.10 22.77 -48.84
C LYS A 532 -80.56 21.37 -49.26
N ALA A 533 -80.03 20.33 -48.63
CA ALA A 533 -80.52 18.95 -48.83
C ALA A 533 -80.58 18.17 -47.51
N MET A 534 -81.28 18.73 -46.52
CA MET A 534 -81.81 17.95 -45.40
C MET A 534 -83.11 18.63 -44.96
N ASP A 535 -84.16 18.45 -45.75
CA ASP A 535 -85.53 18.50 -45.28
C ASP A 535 -86.37 17.54 -46.12
N SER A 536 -87.16 16.72 -45.40
CA SER A 536 -88.37 16.02 -45.83
C SER A 536 -88.26 14.68 -46.61
N PHE A 537 -88.28 13.59 -45.83
CA PHE A 537 -89.29 12.49 -45.77
C PHE A 537 -88.70 11.09 -45.57
#